data_AF-A0A2E1M6Z7-F1
#
_entry.id   AF-A0A2E1M6Z7-F1
#
_cell.length_a   1.000
_cell.length_b   1.000
_cell.length_c   1.000
_cell.angle_alpha   90.00
_cell.angle_beta   90.00
_cell.angle_gamma   90.00
#
_symmetry.space_group_name_H-M   'P 1'
#
loop_
_entity.id
_entity.type
_entity.pdbx_description
1 polymer ?
#
loop_
_entity_poly.entity_id
_entity_poly.type
_entity_poly.pdbx_seq_one_letter_code
_entity_poly.pdbx_strand_id
1 'polypeptide(L)'
;MTKLRDFWRWAERVQERFVVRVVLTVLSLAVIGGSLGQIALRAGSINQDRNAILEALTTTSLMAGDDVARSLKEKGTFEAGGREWGDISLRDASGAIFGSDGRVAIPLEVAEYCLRNEAPSWAPDWLVTQPQTARLGAVSISAFVLLVVMLRGFHELLLAGTLTIGAALLSRTLGLLDLGWALAGVGVLGWCFLLLLRAARTALAGRGGVRATAQLVLMEGARTGLPLVFIVVMLVALPLIPLSLDPDAPLRYRVQTFMSWSLGLSFWLAALMTLLLGCSTIATEIRDRQIWQVVTKPISRFRWLVGKWLGLAVLNFVLTATSCVSIFFFIQFLRSQPTADGLAGREDSFLLQETVLTARSGAYPTWDVLDNEQLRQRIAQIEETDPEIRARGGMGI
;
A
#
# COMPACT_ATOMS: atom_id res chain seq x y z
N MET A 1 -9.31 -28.63 29.07
CA MET A 1 -8.75 -27.27 29.25
C MET A 1 -7.33 -27.25 29.83
N THR A 2 -6.93 -28.18 30.71
CA THR A 2 -5.57 -28.26 31.29
C THR A 2 -4.47 -28.53 30.26
N LYS A 3 -4.63 -29.54 29.40
CA LYS A 3 -3.66 -29.87 28.33
C LYS A 3 -3.36 -28.71 27.37
N LEU A 4 -4.35 -27.87 27.07
CA LEU A 4 -4.14 -26.68 26.22
C LEU A 4 -3.27 -25.64 26.94
N ARG A 5 -3.56 -25.32 28.21
CA ARG A 5 -2.73 -24.38 28.99
C ARG A 5 -1.30 -24.88 29.17
N ASP A 6 -1.11 -26.18 29.33
CA ASP A 6 0.22 -26.76 29.48
C ASP A 6 1.01 -26.73 28.17
N PHE A 7 0.35 -26.97 27.03
CA PHE A 7 0.92 -26.77 25.70
C PHE A 7 1.35 -25.32 25.48
N TRP A 8 0.51 -24.34 25.83
CA TRP A 8 0.83 -22.91 25.71
C TRP A 8 2.05 -22.50 26.54
N ARG A 9 2.09 -22.93 27.81
CA ARG A 9 3.25 -22.67 28.69
C ARG A 9 4.51 -23.35 28.20
N TRP A 10 4.38 -24.54 27.60
CA TRP A 10 5.50 -25.22 26.98
C TRP A 10 6.04 -24.44 25.77
N ALA A 11 5.17 -24.01 24.85
CA ALA A 11 5.56 -23.23 23.68
C ALA A 11 6.28 -21.92 24.07
N GLU A 12 5.76 -21.23 25.09
CA GLU A 12 6.37 -20.01 25.61
C GLU A 12 7.78 -20.23 26.17
N ARG A 13 7.97 -21.28 26.98
CA ARG A 13 9.29 -21.66 27.53
C ARG A 13 10.27 -22.08 26.45
N VAL A 14 9.80 -22.71 25.37
CA VAL A 14 10.63 -23.09 24.23
C VAL A 14 11.13 -21.84 23.50
N GLN A 15 10.26 -20.86 23.27
CA GLN A 15 10.61 -19.61 22.60
C GLN A 15 11.52 -18.69 23.44
N GLU A 16 11.58 -18.85 24.76
CA GLU A 16 12.53 -18.12 25.61
C GLU A 16 13.99 -18.42 25.30
N ARG A 17 14.27 -19.65 24.83
CA ARG A 17 15.62 -20.09 24.55
C ARG A 17 16.21 -19.30 23.39
N PHE A 18 17.39 -18.72 23.60
CA PHE A 18 18.10 -17.92 22.59
C PHE A 18 18.30 -18.70 21.29
N VAL A 19 18.72 -19.96 21.38
CA VAL A 19 18.93 -20.83 20.21
C VAL A 19 17.66 -21.00 19.38
N VAL A 20 16.52 -21.24 20.04
CA VAL A 20 15.23 -21.41 19.35
C VAL A 20 14.84 -20.13 18.63
N ARG A 21 15.09 -18.95 19.20
CA ARG A 21 14.83 -17.66 18.55
C ARG A 21 15.67 -17.48 17.29
N VAL A 22 16.97 -17.75 17.37
CA VAL A 22 17.86 -17.64 16.20
C VAL A 22 17.42 -18.61 15.10
N VAL A 23 17.12 -19.85 15.45
CA VAL A 23 16.63 -20.86 14.48
C VAL A 23 15.31 -20.42 13.85
N LEU A 24 14.33 -19.95 14.64
CA LEU A 24 13.06 -19.45 14.12
C LEU A 24 13.25 -18.22 13.21
N THR A 25 14.14 -17.29 13.56
CA THR A 25 14.43 -16.13 12.69
C THR A 25 15.03 -16.55 11.37
N VAL A 26 16.02 -17.46 11.38
CA VAL A 26 16.69 -17.93 10.16
C VAL A 26 15.72 -18.70 9.28
N LEU A 27 14.92 -19.61 9.87
CA LEU A 27 13.93 -20.38 9.13
C LEU A 27 12.84 -19.48 8.54
N SER A 28 12.35 -18.51 9.32
CA SER A 28 11.33 -17.56 8.84
C SER A 28 11.86 -16.70 7.69
N LEU A 29 13.08 -16.17 7.81
CA LEU A 29 13.72 -15.38 6.75
C LEU A 29 14.01 -16.24 5.51
N ALA A 30 14.38 -17.51 5.67
CA ALA A 30 14.57 -18.42 4.53
C ALA A 30 13.25 -18.69 3.79
N VAL A 31 12.15 -18.93 4.51
CA VAL A 31 10.81 -19.12 3.93
C VAL A 31 10.33 -17.86 3.22
N ILE A 32 10.50 -16.70 3.84
CA ILE A 32 10.09 -15.41 3.26
C ILE A 32 10.95 -15.05 2.05
N GLY A 33 12.27 -15.22 2.15
CA GLY A 33 13.21 -14.97 1.05
C GLY A 33 12.97 -15.92 -0.13
N GLY A 34 12.65 -17.19 0.15
CA GLY A 34 12.32 -18.16 -0.89
C GLY A 34 10.98 -17.89 -1.59
N SER A 35 9.97 -17.38 -0.88
CA SER A 35 8.65 -17.09 -1.46
C SER A 35 8.56 -15.67 -2.04
N LEU A 36 8.55 -14.66 -1.17
CA LEU A 36 8.39 -13.25 -1.54
C LEU A 36 9.63 -12.68 -2.25
N GLY A 37 10.83 -13.17 -1.91
CA GLY A 37 12.05 -12.76 -2.62
C GLY A 37 12.03 -13.20 -4.08
N GLN A 38 11.54 -14.41 -4.39
CA GLN A 38 11.37 -14.86 -5.78
C GLN A 38 10.35 -14.00 -6.53
N ILE A 39 9.23 -13.65 -5.89
CA ILE A 39 8.24 -12.74 -6.49
C ILE A 39 8.89 -11.37 -6.79
N ALA A 40 9.64 -10.81 -5.84
CA ALA A 40 10.28 -9.51 -6.02
C ALA A 40 11.36 -9.51 -7.13
N LEU A 41 12.07 -10.62 -7.30
CA LEU A 41 13.01 -10.81 -8.41
C LEU A 41 12.29 -10.91 -9.76
N ARG A 42 11.21 -11.70 -9.84
CA ARG A 42 10.40 -11.85 -11.06
C ARG A 42 9.68 -10.56 -11.45
N ALA A 43 9.13 -9.84 -10.49
CA ALA A 43 8.59 -8.50 -10.71
C ALA A 43 9.66 -7.54 -11.26
N GLY A 44 10.91 -7.68 -10.79
CA GLY A 44 12.05 -6.94 -11.29
C GLY A 44 12.37 -7.24 -12.75
N SER A 45 12.41 -8.52 -13.14
CA SER A 45 12.69 -8.92 -14.52
C SER A 45 11.57 -8.48 -15.48
N ILE A 46 10.31 -8.70 -15.10
CA ILE A 46 9.15 -8.28 -15.92
C ILE A 46 9.15 -6.77 -16.14
N ASN A 47 9.52 -5.98 -15.12
CA ASN A 47 9.63 -4.53 -15.28
C ASN A 47 10.81 -4.11 -16.17
N GLN A 48 11.91 -4.86 -16.16
CA GLN A 48 13.02 -4.61 -17.09
C GLN A 48 12.58 -4.89 -18.54
N ASP A 49 11.90 -6.01 -18.77
CA ASP A 49 11.33 -6.36 -20.07
C ASP A 49 10.31 -5.31 -20.54
N ARG A 50 9.43 -4.85 -19.63
CA ARG A 50 8.48 -3.75 -19.89
C ARG A 50 9.18 -2.49 -20.37
N ASN A 51 10.25 -2.08 -19.67
CA ASN A 51 10.98 -0.87 -20.03
C ASN A 51 11.68 -1.01 -21.38
N ALA A 52 12.26 -2.19 -21.68
CA ALA A 52 12.88 -2.47 -22.96
C ALA A 52 11.87 -2.44 -24.12
N ILE A 53 10.67 -2.99 -23.91
CA ILE A 53 9.56 -2.93 -24.87
C ILE A 53 9.11 -1.48 -25.10
N LEU A 54 8.91 -0.71 -24.02
CA LEU A 54 8.49 0.69 -24.12
C LEU A 54 9.54 1.55 -24.82
N GLU A 55 10.82 1.36 -24.52
CA GLU A 55 11.92 2.04 -25.20
C GLU A 55 11.89 1.73 -26.70
N ALA A 56 11.81 0.45 -27.08
CA ALA A 56 11.70 0.06 -28.48
C ALA A 56 10.47 0.67 -29.17
N LEU A 57 9.29 0.62 -28.55
CA LEU A 57 8.04 1.11 -29.16
C LEU A 57 7.97 2.63 -29.26
N THR A 58 8.54 3.36 -28.29
CA THR A 58 8.52 4.85 -28.28
C THR A 58 9.50 5.45 -29.29
N THR A 59 10.62 4.78 -29.56
CA THR A 59 11.58 5.22 -30.58
C THR A 59 11.18 4.82 -31.99
N THR A 60 10.20 3.92 -32.14
CA THR A 60 9.82 3.33 -33.43
C THR A 60 8.92 4.25 -34.26
N SER A 61 9.32 4.49 -35.51
CA SER A 61 8.51 5.23 -36.50
C SER A 61 8.44 4.50 -37.84
N LEU A 62 7.22 4.30 -38.36
CA LEU A 62 7.00 3.79 -39.71
C LEU A 62 7.53 4.74 -40.80
N MET A 63 7.53 6.05 -40.53
CA MET A 63 8.01 7.07 -41.45
C MET A 63 9.55 7.11 -41.52
N ALA A 64 10.23 6.70 -40.43
CA ALA A 64 11.69 6.61 -40.37
C ALA A 64 12.24 5.33 -41.02
N GLY A 65 11.37 4.34 -41.29
CA GLY A 65 11.75 3.08 -41.92
C GLY A 65 12.36 2.06 -40.95
N ASP A 66 12.09 2.20 -39.64
CA ASP A 66 12.64 1.33 -38.60
C ASP A 66 12.21 -0.13 -38.79
N ASP A 67 13.16 -1.05 -38.62
CA ASP A 67 12.93 -2.49 -38.79
C ASP A 67 11.90 -3.04 -37.77
N VAL A 68 11.85 -2.46 -36.57
CA VAL A 68 10.86 -2.77 -35.52
C VAL A 68 9.44 -2.38 -35.95
N ALA A 69 9.28 -1.23 -36.61
CA ALA A 69 7.98 -0.76 -37.10
C ALA A 69 7.46 -1.67 -38.22
N ARG A 70 8.38 -2.04 -39.13
CA ARG A 70 8.07 -2.93 -40.26
C ARG A 70 7.74 -4.33 -39.78
N SER A 71 8.51 -4.90 -38.85
CA SER A 71 8.26 -6.22 -38.29
C SER A 71 6.94 -6.27 -37.52
N LEU A 72 6.63 -5.23 -36.75
CA LEU A 72 5.37 -5.16 -36.01
C LEU A 72 4.17 -5.09 -36.96
N LYS A 73 4.27 -4.34 -38.06
CA LYS A 73 3.20 -4.19 -39.05
C LYS A 73 3.01 -5.44 -39.91
N GLU A 74 4.10 -6.08 -40.34
CA GLU A 74 4.05 -7.22 -41.27
C GLU A 74 3.85 -8.57 -40.56
N LYS A 75 4.54 -8.77 -39.44
CA LYS A 75 4.57 -10.04 -38.71
C LYS A 75 3.79 -10.01 -37.40
N GLY A 76 3.52 -8.83 -36.82
CA GLY A 76 2.95 -8.72 -35.48
C GLY A 76 3.95 -8.99 -34.36
N THR A 77 5.24 -9.12 -34.71
CA THR A 77 6.33 -9.40 -33.77
C THR A 77 7.41 -8.33 -33.86
N PHE A 78 8.09 -8.09 -32.75
CA PHE A 78 9.18 -7.15 -32.65
C PHE A 78 10.23 -7.64 -31.65
N GLU A 79 11.49 -7.28 -31.88
CA GLU A 79 12.58 -7.63 -30.98
C GLU A 79 12.80 -6.51 -29.96
N ALA A 80 12.76 -6.85 -28.67
CA ALA A 80 13.07 -5.92 -27.59
C ALA A 80 13.77 -6.66 -26.44
N GLY A 81 14.88 -6.11 -25.93
CA GLY A 81 15.64 -6.72 -24.85
C GLY A 81 16.28 -8.08 -25.20
N GLY A 82 16.53 -8.35 -26.48
CA GLY A 82 17.12 -9.62 -26.96
C GLY A 82 16.14 -10.80 -27.01
N ARG A 83 14.83 -10.51 -27.00
CA ARG A 83 13.75 -11.50 -27.12
C ARG A 83 12.71 -10.99 -28.13
N GLU A 84 12.12 -11.90 -28.89
CA GLU A 84 10.99 -11.58 -29.77
C GLU A 84 9.69 -11.54 -28.95
N TRP A 85 8.95 -10.44 -29.11
CA TRP A 85 7.67 -10.19 -28.47
C TRP A 85 6.58 -10.01 -29.52
N GLY A 86 5.37 -10.43 -29.19
CA GLY A 86 4.19 -10.24 -30.02
C GLY A 86 3.59 -11.53 -30.57
N ASP A 87 2.48 -11.37 -31.29
CA ASP A 87 1.69 -12.45 -31.85
C ASP A 87 0.87 -11.90 -33.03
N ILE A 88 0.23 -12.80 -33.78
CA ILE A 88 -0.62 -12.49 -34.93
C ILE A 88 -1.73 -11.48 -34.58
N SER A 89 -2.22 -11.50 -33.33
CA SER A 89 -3.23 -10.53 -32.86
C SER A 89 -2.76 -9.07 -32.91
N LEU A 90 -1.46 -8.81 -32.70
CA LEU A 90 -0.90 -7.45 -32.81
C LEU A 90 -0.81 -6.99 -34.28
N ARG A 91 -0.59 -7.93 -35.21
CA ARG A 91 -0.64 -7.63 -36.64
C ARG A 91 -2.03 -7.20 -37.06
N ASP A 92 -3.05 -7.93 -36.61
CA ASP A 92 -4.45 -7.66 -36.95
C ASP A 92 -4.93 -6.33 -36.32
N ALA A 93 -4.36 -5.94 -35.17
CA ALA A 93 -4.58 -4.65 -34.51
C ALA A 93 -3.65 -3.51 -35.01
N SER A 94 -2.75 -3.77 -35.97
CA SER A 94 -1.72 -2.80 -36.39
C SER A 94 -2.28 -1.45 -36.84
N GLY A 95 -3.46 -1.43 -37.46
CA GLY A 95 -4.13 -0.18 -37.87
C GLY A 95 -4.59 0.73 -36.73
N ALA A 96 -4.81 0.18 -35.53
CA ALA A 96 -5.15 0.94 -34.32
C ALA A 96 -3.91 1.29 -33.48
N ILE A 97 -2.82 0.52 -33.63
CA ILE A 97 -1.57 0.69 -32.88
C ILE A 97 -0.78 1.91 -33.39
N PHE A 98 -0.78 2.15 -34.69
CA PHE A 98 -0.05 3.28 -35.30
C PHE A 98 -0.95 4.51 -35.48
N GLY A 99 -0.46 5.65 -35.01
CA GLY A 99 -1.08 6.96 -35.21
C GLY A 99 -0.95 7.47 -36.65
N SER A 100 -1.63 8.58 -36.95
CA SER A 100 -1.55 9.26 -38.25
C SER A 100 -0.16 9.80 -38.58
N ASP A 101 0.70 9.94 -37.56
CA ASP A 101 2.12 10.33 -37.64
C ASP A 101 3.05 9.14 -37.92
N GLY A 102 2.53 7.92 -38.00
CA GLY A 102 3.30 6.69 -38.21
C GLY A 102 4.06 6.21 -36.97
N ARG A 103 3.86 6.82 -35.80
CA ARG A 103 4.42 6.36 -34.52
C ARG A 103 3.42 5.45 -33.81
N VAL A 104 3.90 4.68 -32.85
CA VAL A 104 3.04 3.86 -31.99
C VAL A 104 2.26 4.81 -31.06
N ALA A 105 0.94 4.91 -31.25
CA ALA A 105 0.08 5.80 -30.48
C ALA A 105 -0.15 5.28 -29.06
N ILE A 106 -0.10 3.96 -28.88
CA ILE A 106 -0.44 3.29 -27.62
C ILE A 106 0.66 2.29 -27.20
N PRO A 107 1.89 2.76 -26.90
CA PRO A 107 3.02 1.88 -26.61
C PRO A 107 2.83 1.10 -25.28
N LEU A 108 2.10 1.67 -24.33
CA LEU A 108 1.87 1.08 -23.01
C LEU A 108 0.92 -0.12 -23.06
N GLU A 109 -0.21 -0.01 -23.75
CA GLU A 109 -1.16 -1.13 -23.88
C GLU A 109 -0.55 -2.31 -24.65
N VAL A 110 0.25 -2.03 -25.68
CA VAL A 110 0.98 -3.07 -26.43
C VAL A 110 2.00 -3.78 -25.52
N ALA A 111 2.73 -3.04 -24.67
CA ALA A 111 3.67 -3.62 -23.73
C ALA A 111 2.96 -4.52 -22.70
N GLU A 112 1.84 -4.09 -22.13
CA GLU A 112 1.05 -4.90 -21.20
C GLU A 112 0.46 -6.15 -21.86
N TYR A 113 -0.02 -6.03 -23.10
CA TYR A 113 -0.53 -7.17 -23.86
C TYR A 113 0.53 -8.25 -24.08
N CYS A 114 1.79 -7.86 -24.33
CA CYS A 114 2.92 -8.78 -24.51
C CYS A 114 3.31 -9.47 -23.20
N LEU A 115 3.25 -8.76 -22.08
CA LEU A 115 3.67 -9.27 -20.76
C LEU A 115 2.58 -10.11 -20.05
N ARG A 116 1.37 -10.19 -20.60
CA ARG A 116 0.20 -10.83 -19.96
C ARG A 116 0.43 -12.25 -19.44
N ASN A 117 1.28 -13.03 -20.12
CA ASN A 117 1.52 -14.45 -19.82
C ASN A 117 2.82 -14.68 -19.06
N GLU A 118 3.62 -13.65 -18.81
CA GLU A 118 4.91 -13.75 -18.11
C GLU A 118 4.72 -13.78 -16.59
N ALA A 119 3.56 -13.35 -16.08
CA ALA A 119 3.25 -13.41 -14.66
C ALA A 119 2.99 -14.86 -14.19
N PRO A 120 3.65 -15.34 -13.12
CA PRO A 120 3.42 -16.68 -12.61
C PRO A 120 2.01 -16.83 -12.02
N SER A 121 1.34 -17.94 -12.36
CA SER A 121 -0.07 -18.20 -11.99
C SER A 121 -0.36 -18.29 -10.49
N TRP A 122 0.67 -18.52 -9.66
CA TRP A 122 0.54 -18.63 -8.21
C TRP A 122 0.74 -17.27 -7.49
N ALA A 123 1.28 -16.25 -8.18
CA ALA A 123 1.52 -14.95 -7.59
C ALA A 123 0.37 -13.99 -7.92
N PRO A 124 -0.05 -13.13 -6.97
CA PRO A 124 -1.06 -12.12 -7.26
C PRO A 124 -0.54 -11.12 -8.31
N ASP A 125 -1.35 -10.86 -9.33
CA ASP A 125 -0.99 -9.97 -10.45
C ASP A 125 -0.54 -8.58 -9.98
N TRP A 126 -1.24 -8.01 -8.99
CA TRP A 126 -0.91 -6.72 -8.40
C TRP A 126 0.48 -6.66 -7.76
N LEU A 127 1.01 -7.79 -7.31
CA LEU A 127 2.32 -7.89 -6.66
C LEU A 127 3.45 -8.06 -7.70
N VAL A 128 3.15 -8.67 -8.85
CA VAL A 128 4.13 -8.91 -9.92
C VAL A 128 4.29 -7.70 -10.83
N THR A 129 3.19 -7.01 -11.15
CA THR A 129 3.16 -5.84 -12.04
C THR A 129 3.90 -4.62 -11.48
N GLN A 130 4.03 -4.52 -10.15
CA GLN A 130 4.67 -3.38 -9.47
C GLN A 130 5.92 -3.84 -8.68
N PRO A 131 7.15 -3.65 -9.22
CA PRO A 131 8.37 -4.15 -8.58
C PRO A 131 8.67 -3.49 -7.24
N GLN A 132 8.33 -2.21 -7.08
CA GLN A 132 8.53 -1.49 -5.82
C GLN A 132 7.64 -2.06 -4.71
N THR A 133 6.37 -2.31 -5.02
CA THR A 133 5.40 -2.92 -4.10
C THR A 133 5.86 -4.31 -3.68
N ALA A 134 6.37 -5.13 -4.60
CA ALA A 134 6.92 -6.45 -4.30
C ALA A 134 8.10 -6.39 -3.31
N ARG A 135 9.08 -5.51 -3.57
CA ARG A 135 10.27 -5.35 -2.72
C ARG A 135 9.92 -4.80 -1.34
N LEU A 136 9.13 -3.72 -1.28
CA LEU A 136 8.71 -3.10 -0.03
C LEU A 136 7.82 -4.05 0.79
N GLY A 137 6.94 -4.80 0.13
CA GLY A 137 6.12 -5.84 0.76
C GLY A 137 6.99 -6.95 1.38
N ALA A 138 7.96 -7.48 0.63
CA ALA A 138 8.89 -8.50 1.12
C ALA A 138 9.69 -8.01 2.35
N VAL A 139 10.22 -6.78 2.29
CA VAL A 139 10.94 -6.17 3.41
C VAL A 139 10.03 -5.96 4.62
N SER A 140 8.82 -5.43 4.40
CA SER A 140 7.87 -5.14 5.48
C SER A 140 7.38 -6.41 6.17
N ILE A 141 7.07 -7.46 5.40
CA ILE A 141 6.67 -8.77 5.95
C ILE A 141 7.84 -9.41 6.70
N SER A 142 9.06 -9.35 6.16
CA SER A 142 10.26 -9.84 6.84
C SER A 142 10.48 -9.11 8.19
N ALA A 143 10.40 -7.78 8.19
CA ALA A 143 10.52 -6.97 9.39
C ALA A 143 9.42 -7.27 10.41
N PHE A 144 8.18 -7.46 9.94
CA PHE A 144 7.05 -7.82 10.78
C PHE A 144 7.25 -9.20 11.44
N VAL A 145 7.68 -10.22 10.68
CA VAL A 145 7.94 -11.56 11.23
C VAL A 145 9.12 -11.55 12.20
N LEU A 146 10.18 -10.78 11.92
CA LEU A 146 11.27 -10.57 12.87
C LEU A 146 10.76 -9.93 14.16
N LEU A 147 9.87 -8.94 14.06
CA LEU A 147 9.25 -8.29 15.20
C LEU A 147 8.39 -9.26 16.03
N VAL A 148 7.65 -10.17 15.39
CA VAL A 148 6.92 -11.26 16.07
C VAL A 148 7.86 -12.16 16.89
N VAL A 149 8.98 -12.57 16.29
CA VAL A 149 9.95 -13.45 16.95
C VAL A 149 10.65 -12.73 18.10
N MET A 150 11.04 -11.47 17.90
CA MET A 150 11.72 -10.64 18.91
C MET A 150 10.83 -10.35 20.12
N LEU A 151 9.54 -10.04 19.89
CA LEU A 151 8.60 -9.67 20.95
C LEU A 151 7.85 -10.85 21.56
N ARG A 152 8.26 -12.08 21.24
CA ARG A 152 7.64 -13.31 21.78
C ARG A 152 6.14 -13.42 21.47
N GLY A 153 5.71 -12.85 20.35
CA GLY A 153 4.29 -12.73 19.95
C GLY A 153 3.69 -14.01 19.34
N PHE A 154 4.41 -15.13 19.32
CA PHE A 154 3.95 -16.37 18.67
C PHE A 154 2.69 -16.94 19.33
N HIS A 155 2.57 -16.80 20.66
CA HIS A 155 1.40 -17.27 21.38
C HIS A 155 0.12 -16.51 20.96
N GLU A 156 0.23 -15.18 20.84
CA GLU A 156 -0.85 -14.32 20.35
C GLU A 156 -1.18 -14.62 18.89
N LEU A 157 -0.18 -14.91 18.06
CA LEU A 157 -0.38 -15.30 16.66
C LEU A 157 -1.16 -16.61 16.54
N LEU A 158 -0.78 -17.63 17.30
CA LEU A 158 -1.48 -18.91 17.28
C LEU A 158 -2.92 -18.77 17.82
N LEU A 159 -3.14 -17.99 18.89
CA LEU A 159 -4.49 -17.74 19.41
C LEU A 159 -5.35 -17.00 18.38
N ALA A 160 -4.84 -15.91 17.82
CA ALA A 160 -5.51 -15.15 16.78
C ALA A 160 -5.80 -16.04 15.56
N GLY A 161 -4.82 -16.83 15.12
CA GLY A 161 -4.96 -17.79 14.02
C GLY A 161 -6.02 -18.85 14.28
N THR A 162 -6.06 -19.45 15.48
CA THR A 162 -7.11 -20.43 15.81
C THR A 162 -8.51 -19.79 15.84
N LEU A 163 -8.61 -18.55 16.29
CA LEU A 163 -9.87 -17.82 16.39
C LEU A 163 -10.36 -17.37 14.99
N THR A 164 -9.46 -16.91 14.12
CA THR A 164 -9.78 -16.55 12.74
C THR A 164 -10.12 -17.78 11.90
N ILE A 165 -9.37 -18.87 12.02
CA ILE A 165 -9.68 -20.14 11.34
C ILE A 165 -11.04 -20.67 11.82
N GLY A 166 -11.31 -20.63 13.12
CA GLY A 166 -12.61 -21.03 13.68
C GLY A 166 -13.77 -20.20 13.12
N ALA A 167 -13.61 -18.87 13.05
CA ALA A 167 -14.59 -17.96 12.48
C ALA A 167 -14.78 -18.17 10.96
N ALA A 168 -13.71 -18.42 10.21
CA ALA A 168 -13.75 -18.74 8.79
C ALA A 168 -14.44 -20.09 8.50
N LEU A 169 -14.23 -21.08 9.37
CA LEU A 169 -14.86 -22.39 9.22
C LEU A 169 -16.36 -22.33 9.54
N LEU A 170 -16.74 -21.56 10.57
CA LEU A 170 -18.14 -21.32 10.93
C LEU A 170 -18.89 -20.55 9.82
N SER A 171 -18.29 -19.47 9.29
CA SER A 171 -18.88 -18.71 8.19
C SER A 171 -19.05 -19.54 6.91
N ARG A 172 -18.10 -20.44 6.62
CA ARG A 172 -18.23 -21.42 5.52
C ARG A 172 -19.43 -22.36 5.73
N THR A 173 -19.69 -22.82 6.95
CA THR A 173 -20.86 -23.67 7.22
C THR A 173 -22.19 -22.93 7.06
N LEU A 174 -22.19 -21.60 7.20
CA LEU A 174 -23.38 -20.74 7.05
C LEU A 174 -23.57 -20.20 5.62
N GLY A 175 -22.68 -20.53 4.68
CA GLY A 175 -22.74 -20.04 3.30
C GLY A 175 -22.36 -18.57 3.12
N LEU A 176 -21.86 -17.90 4.16
CA LEU A 176 -21.48 -16.49 4.15
C LEU A 176 -19.97 -16.32 3.93
N LEU A 177 -19.49 -16.64 2.72
CA LEU A 177 -18.06 -16.64 2.40
C LEU A 177 -17.40 -15.26 2.57
N ASP A 178 -18.09 -14.19 2.20
CA ASP A 178 -17.56 -12.82 2.32
C ASP A 178 -17.38 -12.39 3.77
N LEU A 179 -18.29 -12.82 4.65
CA LEU A 179 -18.21 -12.59 6.09
C LEU A 179 -17.00 -13.30 6.71
N GLY A 180 -16.67 -14.49 6.22
CA GLY A 180 -15.51 -15.26 6.69
C GLY A 180 -14.18 -14.55 6.46
N TRP A 181 -13.99 -13.98 5.26
CA TRP A 181 -12.81 -13.19 4.94
C TRP A 181 -12.72 -11.91 5.77
N ALA A 182 -13.85 -11.22 5.97
CA ALA A 182 -13.90 -10.04 6.82
C ALA A 182 -13.51 -10.35 8.27
N LEU A 183 -14.06 -11.41 8.87
CA LEU A 183 -13.75 -11.82 10.24
C LEU A 183 -12.29 -12.28 10.40
N ALA A 184 -11.75 -13.01 9.41
CA ALA A 184 -10.35 -13.40 9.40
C ALA A 184 -9.43 -12.17 9.35
N GLY A 185 -9.76 -11.18 8.50
CA GLY A 185 -9.04 -9.91 8.41
C GLY A 185 -9.04 -9.15 9.73
N VAL A 186 -10.19 -9.02 10.39
CA VAL A 186 -10.32 -8.34 11.69
C VAL A 186 -9.43 -9.00 12.75
N GLY A 187 -9.39 -10.33 12.82
CA GLY A 187 -8.55 -11.02 13.80
C GLY A 187 -7.06 -10.83 13.55
N VAL A 188 -6.62 -10.90 12.29
CA VAL A 188 -5.21 -10.67 11.92
C VAL A 188 -4.78 -9.22 12.19
N LEU A 189 -5.63 -8.24 11.84
CA LEU A 189 -5.35 -6.83 12.07
C LEU A 189 -5.39 -6.46 13.55
N GLY A 190 -6.32 -7.02 14.32
CA GLY A 190 -6.37 -6.87 15.77
C GLY A 190 -5.10 -7.43 16.43
N TRP A 191 -4.62 -8.58 15.95
CA TRP A 191 -3.35 -9.13 16.40
C TRP A 191 -2.15 -8.23 16.01
N CYS A 192 -2.12 -7.72 14.78
CA CYS A 192 -1.10 -6.76 14.34
C CYS A 192 -1.07 -5.51 15.24
N PHE A 193 -2.24 -4.95 15.58
CA PHE A 193 -2.35 -3.81 16.50
C PHE A 193 -1.77 -4.12 17.88
N LEU A 194 -2.12 -5.27 18.47
CA LEU A 194 -1.61 -5.68 19.78
C LEU A 194 -0.09 -5.89 19.76
N LEU A 195 0.41 -6.47 18.67
CA LEU A 195 1.84 -6.66 18.46
C LEU A 195 2.58 -5.32 18.36
N LEU A 196 2.05 -4.36 17.59
CA LEU A 196 2.61 -3.00 17.47
C LEU A 196 2.55 -2.24 18.80
N LEU A 197 1.47 -2.40 19.57
CA LEU A 197 1.34 -1.81 20.90
C LEU A 197 2.37 -2.41 21.87
N ARG A 198 2.63 -3.73 21.80
CA ARG A 198 3.73 -4.37 22.55
C ARG A 198 5.09 -3.84 22.09
N ALA A 199 5.30 -3.72 20.78
CA ALA A 199 6.54 -3.18 20.21
C ALA A 199 6.82 -1.77 20.74
N ALA A 200 5.81 -0.90 20.69
CA ALA A 200 5.86 0.45 21.21
C ALA A 200 6.22 0.47 22.71
N ARG A 201 5.57 -0.35 23.54
CA ARG A 201 5.90 -0.46 24.97
C ARG A 201 7.35 -0.87 25.20
N THR A 202 7.87 -1.84 24.44
CA THR A 202 9.26 -2.28 24.56
C THR A 202 10.26 -1.23 24.08
N ALA A 203 9.95 -0.52 23.00
CA ALA A 203 10.78 0.58 22.49
C ALA A 203 10.86 1.74 23.50
N LEU A 204 9.79 1.96 24.26
CA LEU A 204 9.72 2.98 25.31
C LEU A 204 10.27 2.54 26.67
N ALA A 205 10.72 1.29 26.85
CA ALA A 205 11.22 0.76 28.13
C ALA A 205 12.58 1.33 28.61
N GLY A 206 13.03 2.44 28.05
CA GLY A 206 14.31 3.07 28.36
C GLY A 206 14.33 3.84 29.69
N ARG A 207 15.52 4.02 30.27
CA ARG A 207 15.76 4.66 31.58
C ARG A 207 15.54 6.19 31.63
N GLY A 208 14.92 6.80 30.62
CA GLY A 208 14.74 8.25 30.53
C GLY A 208 13.38 8.72 31.05
N GLY A 209 13.33 9.84 31.79
CA GLY A 209 12.08 10.36 32.36
C GLY A 209 10.97 10.61 31.34
N VAL A 210 11.30 11.09 30.14
CA VAL A 210 10.33 11.27 29.03
C VAL A 210 9.74 9.94 28.57
N ARG A 211 10.60 8.92 28.36
CA ARG A 211 10.19 7.58 27.91
C ARG A 211 9.36 6.86 28.97
N ALA A 212 9.73 6.99 30.24
CA ALA A 212 8.98 6.42 31.36
C ALA A 212 7.56 6.99 31.44
N THR A 213 7.41 8.32 31.33
CA THR A 213 6.08 8.96 31.30
C THR A 213 5.28 8.56 30.06
N ALA A 214 5.91 8.46 28.90
CA ALA A 214 5.26 8.00 27.68
C ALA A 214 4.80 6.53 27.80
N GLN A 215 5.63 5.65 28.37
CA GLN A 215 5.28 4.25 28.63
C GLN A 215 4.11 4.15 29.61
N LEU A 216 4.04 5.03 30.62
CA LEU A 216 2.92 5.09 31.55
C LEU A 216 1.60 5.37 30.81
N VAL A 217 1.57 6.31 29.88
CA VAL A 217 0.37 6.58 29.04
C VAL A 217 -0.05 5.34 28.26
N LEU A 218 0.90 4.60 27.69
CA LEU A 218 0.60 3.36 26.96
C LEU A 218 0.01 2.29 27.89
N MET A 219 0.53 2.17 29.11
CA MET A 219 0.03 1.20 30.10
C MET A 219 -1.34 1.59 30.64
N GLU A 220 -1.56 2.89 30.87
CA GLU A 220 -2.84 3.44 31.29
C GLU A 220 -3.90 3.23 30.21
N GLY A 221 -3.62 3.59 28.95
CA GLY A 221 -4.51 3.36 27.82
C GLY A 221 -4.82 1.87 27.62
N ALA A 222 -3.83 1.00 27.78
CA ALA A 222 -4.04 -0.44 27.70
C ALA A 222 -4.96 -0.99 28.81
N ARG A 223 -4.86 -0.42 30.02
CA ARG A 223 -5.65 -0.82 31.17
C ARG A 223 -7.09 -0.33 31.07
N THR A 224 -7.30 0.88 30.59
CA THR A 224 -8.65 1.45 30.40
C THR A 224 -9.36 0.86 29.17
N GLY A 225 -8.60 0.26 28.26
CA GLY A 225 -9.14 -0.29 27.02
C GLY A 225 -9.61 0.76 26.03
N LEU A 226 -9.40 2.06 26.30
CA LEU A 226 -9.88 3.13 25.43
C LEU A 226 -9.29 3.05 23.99
N PRO A 227 -7.97 2.85 23.80
CA PRO A 227 -7.41 2.63 22.45
C PRO A 227 -7.96 1.37 21.77
N LEU A 228 -8.34 0.35 22.56
CA LEU A 228 -8.94 -0.88 22.02
C LEU A 228 -10.30 -0.60 21.38
N VAL A 229 -11.11 0.29 21.98
CA VAL A 229 -12.39 0.71 21.40
C VAL A 229 -12.19 1.33 20.02
N PHE A 230 -11.24 2.25 19.88
CA PHE A 230 -10.96 2.91 18.60
C PHE A 230 -10.52 1.95 17.51
N ILE A 231 -9.62 1.00 17.82
CA ILE A 231 -9.22 0.00 16.83
C ILE A 231 -10.36 -0.95 16.50
N VAL A 232 -11.19 -1.35 17.46
CA VAL A 232 -12.36 -2.22 17.18
C VAL A 232 -13.35 -1.50 16.25
N VAL A 233 -13.66 -0.23 16.55
CA VAL A 233 -14.52 0.58 15.68
C VAL A 233 -13.91 0.71 14.28
N MET A 234 -12.60 0.97 14.18
CA MET A 234 -11.89 1.02 12.90
C MET A 234 -12.02 -0.31 12.13
N LEU A 235 -11.74 -1.44 12.79
CA LEU A 235 -11.72 -2.75 12.16
C LEU A 235 -13.11 -3.24 11.74
N VAL A 236 -14.17 -2.76 12.38
CA VAL A 236 -15.56 -3.03 11.97
C VAL A 236 -15.98 -2.08 10.87
N ALA A 237 -15.65 -0.80 10.95
CA ALA A 237 -16.08 0.20 9.98
C ALA A 237 -15.38 0.03 8.61
N LEU A 238 -14.10 -0.36 8.58
CA LEU A 238 -13.35 -0.49 7.33
C LEU A 238 -13.94 -1.53 6.35
N PRO A 239 -14.28 -2.76 6.79
CA PRO A 239 -14.97 -3.75 5.95
C PRO A 239 -16.39 -3.34 5.55
N LEU A 240 -17.05 -2.46 6.31
CA LEU A 240 -18.39 -1.98 5.98
C LEU A 240 -18.38 -1.03 4.77
N ILE A 241 -17.32 -0.24 4.58
CA ILE A 241 -17.19 0.69 3.45
C ILE A 241 -17.31 -0.03 2.10
N PRO A 242 -16.50 -1.05 1.76
CA PRO A 242 -16.57 -1.69 0.45
C PRO A 242 -17.88 -2.43 0.20
N LEU A 243 -18.55 -2.88 1.28
CA LEU A 243 -19.87 -3.53 1.20
C LEU A 243 -20.99 -2.52 0.90
N SER A 244 -20.80 -1.24 1.19
CA SER A 244 -21.77 -0.19 0.87
C SER A 244 -21.53 0.47 -0.49
N LEU A 245 -20.48 0.08 -1.22
CA LEU A 245 -20.21 0.61 -2.55
C LEU A 245 -21.11 -0.07 -3.57
N ASP A 246 -21.61 0.71 -4.52
CA ASP A 246 -22.38 0.21 -5.65
C ASP A 246 -21.51 -0.76 -6.49
N PRO A 247 -21.94 -2.02 -6.69
CA PRO A 247 -21.20 -2.99 -7.50
C PRO A 247 -21.17 -2.62 -8.98
N ASP A 248 -22.14 -1.86 -9.48
CA ASP A 248 -22.26 -1.50 -10.90
C ASP A 248 -21.40 -0.27 -11.26
N ALA A 249 -20.89 0.44 -10.25
CA ALA A 249 -20.01 1.58 -10.47
C ALA A 249 -18.62 1.13 -10.98
N PRO A 250 -18.00 1.88 -11.90
CA PRO A 250 -16.65 1.60 -12.35
C PRO A 250 -15.65 1.47 -11.19
N LEU A 251 -14.75 0.50 -11.29
CA LEU A 251 -13.79 0.10 -10.27
C LEU A 251 -12.96 1.28 -9.76
N ARG A 252 -12.57 2.20 -10.65
CA ARG A 252 -11.85 3.43 -10.27
C ARG A 252 -12.59 4.25 -9.21
N TYR A 253 -13.90 4.43 -9.35
CA TYR A 253 -14.69 5.23 -8.43
C TYR A 253 -14.87 4.53 -7.10
N ARG A 254 -15.02 3.20 -7.12
CA ARG A 254 -15.12 2.37 -5.92
C ARG A 254 -13.85 2.45 -5.08
N VAL A 255 -12.68 2.30 -5.71
CA VAL A 255 -11.37 2.43 -5.04
C VAL A 255 -11.14 3.84 -4.53
N GLN A 256 -11.42 4.88 -5.33
CA GLN A 256 -11.23 6.27 -4.92
C GLN A 256 -12.14 6.65 -3.74
N THR A 257 -13.40 6.23 -3.76
CA THR A 257 -14.36 6.45 -2.67
C THR A 257 -13.90 5.73 -1.41
N PHE A 258 -13.50 4.45 -1.52
CA PHE A 258 -12.94 3.70 -0.41
C PHE A 258 -11.72 4.39 0.20
N MET A 259 -10.78 4.84 -0.63
CA MET A 259 -9.55 5.50 -0.18
C MET A 259 -9.87 6.81 0.56
N SER A 260 -10.76 7.63 0.02
CA SER A 260 -11.20 8.88 0.66
C SER A 260 -11.88 8.64 2.01
N TRP A 261 -12.88 7.74 2.05
CA TRP A 261 -13.64 7.49 3.27
C TRP A 261 -12.82 6.79 4.36
N SER A 262 -11.98 5.83 3.98
CA SER A 262 -11.13 5.08 4.92
C SER A 262 -10.03 5.96 5.54
N LEU A 263 -9.41 6.86 4.75
CA LEU A 263 -8.44 7.84 5.26
C LEU A 263 -9.13 8.86 6.16
N GLY A 264 -10.29 9.38 5.76
CA GLY A 264 -11.08 10.31 6.57
C GLY A 264 -11.51 9.69 7.92
N LEU A 265 -12.02 8.47 7.90
CA LEU A 265 -12.37 7.71 9.10
C LEU A 265 -11.15 7.51 10.01
N SER A 266 -10.00 7.14 9.42
CA SER A 266 -8.77 6.93 10.18
C SER A 266 -8.29 8.21 10.87
N PHE A 267 -8.38 9.34 10.16
CA PHE A 267 -8.08 10.66 10.72
C PHE A 267 -9.01 11.00 11.88
N TRP A 268 -10.33 10.86 11.71
CA TRP A 268 -11.31 11.18 12.75
C TRP A 268 -11.13 10.32 14.00
N LEU A 269 -10.88 9.02 13.84
CA LEU A 269 -10.66 8.12 14.98
C LEU A 269 -9.36 8.44 15.72
N ALA A 270 -8.27 8.76 15.01
CA ALA A 270 -7.02 9.19 15.63
C ALA A 270 -7.18 10.55 16.36
N ALA A 271 -7.87 11.51 15.75
CA ALA A 271 -8.15 12.80 16.37
C ALA A 271 -8.98 12.65 17.65
N LEU A 272 -10.06 11.85 17.60
CA LEU A 272 -10.92 11.60 18.75
C LEU A 272 -10.18 10.83 19.85
N MET A 273 -9.34 9.84 19.48
CA MET A 273 -8.48 9.15 20.45
C MET A 273 -7.53 10.12 21.14
N THR A 274 -6.89 11.02 20.39
CA THR A 274 -5.99 12.04 20.94
C THR A 274 -6.71 12.94 21.93
N LEU A 275 -7.89 13.43 21.56
CA LEU A 275 -8.68 14.33 22.39
C LEU A 275 -9.16 13.65 23.68
N LEU A 276 -9.81 12.49 23.55
CA LEU A 276 -10.41 11.79 24.69
C LEU A 276 -9.34 11.23 25.62
N LEU A 277 -8.29 10.58 25.09
CA LEU A 277 -7.23 10.01 25.91
C LEU A 277 -6.31 11.11 26.48
N GLY A 278 -6.04 12.17 25.73
CA GLY A 278 -5.28 13.31 26.22
C GLY A 278 -5.98 14.00 27.40
N CYS A 279 -7.28 14.27 27.27
CA CYS A 279 -8.07 14.81 28.38
C CYS A 279 -8.16 13.84 29.56
N SER A 280 -8.45 12.57 29.29
CA SER A 280 -8.63 11.53 30.33
C SER A 280 -7.35 11.32 31.16
N THR A 281 -6.19 11.18 30.52
CA THR A 281 -4.92 10.90 31.22
C THR A 281 -4.44 12.08 32.08
N ILE A 282 -4.79 13.31 31.72
CA ILE A 282 -4.44 14.50 32.52
C ILE A 282 -5.46 14.68 33.65
N ALA A 283 -6.76 14.59 33.34
CA ALA A 283 -7.83 14.80 34.32
C ALA A 283 -7.80 13.75 35.44
N THR A 284 -7.51 12.49 35.12
CA THR A 284 -7.39 11.40 36.11
C THR A 284 -6.18 11.62 37.02
N GLU A 285 -5.02 12.00 36.48
CA GLU A 285 -3.84 12.30 37.28
C GLU A 285 -4.05 13.49 38.23
N ILE A 286 -4.78 14.53 37.79
CA ILE A 286 -5.16 15.69 38.63
C ILE A 286 -6.11 15.23 39.74
N ARG A 287 -7.20 14.54 39.37
CA ARG A 287 -8.25 14.08 40.29
C ARG A 287 -7.68 13.16 41.38
N ASP A 288 -6.82 12.22 40.99
CA ASP A 288 -6.29 11.19 41.87
C ASP A 288 -5.03 11.65 42.61
N ARG A 289 -4.66 12.95 42.49
CA ARG A 289 -3.50 13.59 43.13
C ARG A 289 -2.15 12.94 42.80
N GLN A 290 -2.06 12.16 41.72
CA GLN A 290 -0.84 11.50 41.30
C GLN A 290 0.23 12.49 40.83
N ILE A 291 -0.19 13.65 40.31
CA ILE A 291 0.73 14.74 39.88
C ILE A 291 1.64 15.18 41.03
N TRP A 292 1.14 15.26 42.25
CA TRP A 292 1.93 15.68 43.42
C TRP A 292 3.07 14.70 43.73
N GLN A 293 2.91 13.41 43.43
CA GLN A 293 3.95 12.40 43.57
C GLN A 293 4.96 12.41 42.40
N VAL A 294 4.57 12.96 41.25
CA VAL A 294 5.47 13.14 40.10
C VAL A 294 6.34 14.38 40.27
N VAL A 295 5.79 15.46 40.83
CA VAL A 295 6.51 16.72 41.09
C VAL A 295 7.63 16.56 42.12
N THR A 296 7.54 15.58 43.03
CA THR A 296 8.61 15.27 44.00
C THR A 296 9.74 14.43 43.40
N LYS A 297 9.56 13.85 42.22
CA LYS A 297 10.62 13.13 41.48
C LYS A 297 11.46 14.13 40.68
N PRO A 298 12.75 13.83 40.41
CA PRO A 298 13.63 14.71 39.63
C PRO A 298 13.31 14.70 38.12
N ILE A 299 12.06 14.99 37.76
CA ILE A 299 11.56 15.10 36.39
C ILE A 299 11.04 16.53 36.21
N SER A 300 11.59 17.28 35.26
CA SER A 300 11.10 18.63 34.97
C SER A 300 9.67 18.58 34.40
N ARG A 301 8.87 19.62 34.68
CA ARG A 301 7.49 19.74 34.19
C ARG A 301 7.38 19.62 32.68
N PHE A 302 8.34 20.19 31.95
CA PHE A 302 8.40 20.09 30.49
C PHE A 302 8.68 18.65 30.02
N ARG A 303 9.60 17.92 30.66
CA ARG A 303 9.87 16.50 30.33
C ARG A 303 8.65 15.61 30.58
N TRP A 304 7.85 15.91 31.62
CA TRP A 304 6.58 15.25 31.86
C TRP A 304 5.58 15.51 30.73
N LEU A 305 5.40 16.78 30.31
CA LEU A 305 4.48 17.14 29.22
C LEU A 305 4.90 16.52 27.89
N VAL A 306 6.19 16.59 27.53
CA VAL A 306 6.72 15.94 26.33
C VAL A 306 6.54 14.43 26.38
N GLY A 307 6.67 13.81 27.57
CA GLY A 307 6.41 12.39 27.75
C GLY A 307 4.95 12.03 27.51
N LYS A 308 4.00 12.81 28.03
CA LYS A 308 2.56 12.63 27.78
C LYS A 308 2.23 12.78 26.29
N TRP A 309 2.73 13.83 25.66
CA TRP A 309 2.57 14.07 24.22
C TRP A 309 3.17 12.91 23.39
N LEU A 310 4.38 12.46 23.71
CA LEU A 310 5.02 11.34 23.03
C LEU A 310 4.22 10.04 23.19
N GLY A 311 3.68 9.76 24.38
CA GLY A 311 2.83 8.60 24.62
C GLY A 311 1.57 8.61 23.75
N LEU A 312 0.89 9.76 23.63
CA LEU A 312 -0.26 9.95 22.75
C LEU A 312 0.13 9.83 21.27
N ALA A 313 1.24 10.44 20.86
CA ALA A 313 1.73 10.36 19.49
C ALA A 313 2.06 8.91 19.08
N VAL A 314 2.68 8.13 19.98
CA VAL A 314 2.98 6.71 19.76
C VAL A 314 1.70 5.88 19.66
N LEU A 315 0.68 6.13 20.49
CA LEU A 315 -0.60 5.44 20.38
C LEU A 315 -1.30 5.74 19.04
N ASN A 316 -1.30 7.00 18.62
CA ASN A 316 -1.81 7.38 17.30
C ASN A 316 -1.01 6.72 16.17
N PHE A 317 0.31 6.70 16.28
CA PHE A 317 1.15 6.03 15.29
C PHE A 317 0.79 4.55 15.17
N VAL A 318 0.58 3.84 16.29
CA VAL A 318 0.16 2.42 16.27
C VAL A 318 -1.21 2.26 15.59
N LEU A 319 -2.18 3.12 15.92
CA LEU A 319 -3.50 3.11 15.30
C LEU A 319 -3.40 3.35 13.79
N THR A 320 -2.74 4.44 13.37
CA THR A 320 -2.58 4.81 11.97
C THR A 320 -1.75 3.80 11.18
N ALA A 321 -0.70 3.21 11.76
CA ALA A 321 0.08 2.15 11.12
C ALA A 321 -0.78 0.91 10.86
N THR A 322 -1.63 0.53 11.83
CA THR A 322 -2.58 -0.57 11.64
C THR A 322 -3.62 -0.24 10.57
N SER A 323 -4.15 0.98 10.57
CA SER A 323 -5.06 1.46 9.53
C SER A 323 -4.42 1.47 8.15
N CYS A 324 -3.17 1.91 8.03
CA CYS A 324 -2.44 1.92 6.77
C CYS A 324 -2.32 0.51 6.17
N VAL A 325 -1.92 -0.46 6.99
CA VAL A 325 -1.85 -1.87 6.60
C VAL A 325 -3.22 -2.37 6.16
N SER A 326 -4.26 -2.09 6.95
CA SER A 326 -5.64 -2.50 6.65
C SER A 326 -6.13 -1.92 5.32
N ILE A 327 -6.06 -0.59 5.15
CA ILE A 327 -6.49 0.12 3.95
C ILE A 327 -5.75 -0.41 2.72
N PHE A 328 -4.43 -0.62 2.83
CA PHE A 328 -3.64 -1.18 1.73
C PHE A 328 -4.17 -2.54 1.29
N PHE A 329 -4.38 -3.47 2.22
CA PHE A 329 -4.91 -4.80 1.89
C PHE A 329 -6.33 -4.75 1.33
N PHE A 330 -7.20 -3.87 1.84
CA PHE A 330 -8.54 -3.69 1.29
C PHE A 330 -8.52 -3.10 -0.13
N ILE A 331 -7.58 -2.19 -0.45
CA ILE A 331 -7.39 -1.70 -1.83
C ILE A 331 -6.97 -2.86 -2.75
N GLN A 332 -6.03 -3.71 -2.32
CA GLN A 332 -5.65 -4.88 -3.11
C GLN A 332 -6.80 -5.87 -3.28
N PHE A 333 -7.62 -6.05 -2.24
CA PHE A 333 -8.83 -6.86 -2.33
C PHE A 333 -9.83 -6.29 -3.34
N LEU A 334 -10.10 -4.98 -3.32
CA LEU A 334 -10.96 -4.31 -4.30
C LEU A 334 -10.41 -4.47 -5.72
N ARG A 335 -9.10 -4.34 -5.91
CA ARG A 335 -8.44 -4.54 -7.21
C ARG A 335 -8.61 -5.96 -7.75
N SER A 336 -8.77 -6.96 -6.88
CA SER A 336 -8.95 -8.37 -7.26
C SER A 336 -10.41 -8.74 -7.57
N GLN A 337 -11.36 -7.84 -7.35
CA GLN A 337 -12.76 -8.12 -7.62
C GLN A 337 -13.03 -8.19 -9.13
N PRO A 338 -13.95 -9.06 -9.57
CA PRO A 338 -14.29 -9.17 -10.98
C PRO A 338 -14.83 -7.83 -11.50
N THR A 339 -14.20 -7.33 -12.56
CA THR A 339 -14.70 -6.23 -13.38
C THR A 339 -15.73 -6.77 -14.39
N ALA A 340 -16.43 -5.87 -15.11
CA ALA A 340 -17.31 -6.25 -16.21
C ALA A 340 -16.61 -7.22 -17.20
N ASP A 341 -17.34 -8.19 -17.73
CA ASP A 341 -16.78 -9.20 -18.62
C ASP A 341 -16.24 -8.59 -19.93
N GLY A 342 -15.10 -9.09 -20.40
CA GLY A 342 -14.51 -8.73 -21.69
C GLY A 342 -13.53 -7.55 -21.66
N LEU A 343 -13.45 -6.80 -22.76
CA LEU A 343 -12.51 -5.68 -22.93
C LEU A 343 -12.80 -4.52 -21.98
N ALA A 344 -14.08 -4.23 -21.71
CA ALA A 344 -14.51 -3.10 -20.88
C ALA A 344 -13.99 -3.20 -19.43
N GLY A 345 -13.98 -4.39 -18.83
CA GLY A 345 -13.43 -4.57 -17.49
C GLY A 345 -11.91 -4.42 -17.42
N ARG A 346 -11.21 -4.85 -18.47
CA ARG A 346 -9.74 -4.67 -18.57
C ARG A 346 -9.37 -3.20 -18.68
N GLU A 347 -10.10 -2.46 -19.50
CA GLU A 347 -9.93 -1.01 -19.63
C GLU A 347 -10.12 -0.29 -18.30
N ASP A 348 -11.15 -0.64 -17.53
CA ASP A 348 -11.37 -0.06 -16.19
C ASP A 348 -10.23 -0.38 -15.20
N SER A 349 -9.72 -1.62 -15.23
CA SER A 349 -8.58 -2.02 -14.40
C SER A 349 -7.27 -1.30 -14.79
N PHE A 350 -7.07 -1.04 -16.08
CA PHE A 350 -5.94 -0.28 -16.61
C PHE A 350 -6.05 1.20 -16.21
N LEU A 351 -7.23 1.81 -16.42
CA LEU A 351 -7.51 3.18 -16.01
C LEU A 351 -7.32 3.38 -14.51
N LEU A 352 -7.70 2.41 -13.67
CA LEU A 352 -7.44 2.46 -12.24
C LEU A 352 -5.93 2.56 -11.94
N GLN A 353 -5.11 1.74 -12.61
CA GLN A 353 -3.66 1.70 -12.41
C GLN A 353 -3.00 3.01 -12.83
N GLU A 354 -3.37 3.52 -14.00
CA GLU A 354 -2.80 4.75 -14.55
C GLU A 354 -3.27 6.02 -13.82
N THR A 355 -4.54 6.08 -13.44
CA THR A 355 -5.12 7.32 -12.89
C THR A 355 -5.07 7.40 -11.37
N VAL A 356 -5.37 6.30 -10.66
CA VAL A 356 -5.55 6.30 -9.19
C VAL A 356 -4.35 5.67 -8.48
N LEU A 357 -3.87 4.51 -8.93
CA LEU A 357 -2.80 3.76 -8.26
C LEU A 357 -1.39 4.10 -8.80
N THR A 358 -1.23 5.31 -9.32
CA THR A 358 0.04 5.83 -9.81
C THR A 358 0.59 6.87 -8.85
N ALA A 359 1.89 6.75 -8.55
CA ALA A 359 2.61 7.78 -7.80
C ALA A 359 2.84 8.99 -8.70
N ARG A 360 2.29 10.14 -8.30
CA ARG A 360 2.49 11.39 -9.04
C ARG A 360 3.68 12.13 -8.45
N SER A 361 4.66 12.45 -9.30
CA SER A 361 5.72 13.39 -8.95
C SER A 361 5.36 14.76 -9.51
N GLY A 362 5.49 15.80 -8.69
CA GLY A 362 5.35 17.17 -9.16
C GLY A 362 6.57 17.53 -10.01
N ALA A 363 6.35 17.87 -11.28
CA ALA A 363 7.39 18.40 -12.15
C ALA A 363 7.12 19.89 -12.36
N TYR A 364 8.18 20.69 -12.32
CA TYR A 364 8.10 22.07 -12.79
C TYR A 364 8.06 22.07 -14.32
N PRO A 365 7.29 22.97 -14.94
CA PRO A 365 7.33 23.13 -16.39
C PRO A 365 8.76 23.48 -16.82
N THR A 366 9.30 22.72 -17.76
CA THR A 366 10.53 23.09 -18.46
C THR A 366 10.19 24.15 -19.50
N TRP A 367 10.65 25.36 -19.29
CA TRP A 367 10.52 26.43 -20.27
C TRP A 367 11.66 26.30 -21.28
N ASP A 368 11.34 26.07 -22.54
CA ASP A 368 12.31 26.28 -23.60
C ASP A 368 12.60 27.78 -23.68
N VAL A 369 13.86 28.15 -23.47
CA VAL A 369 14.31 29.53 -23.71
C VAL A 369 14.42 29.71 -25.21
N LEU A 370 13.42 30.37 -25.81
CA LEU A 370 13.49 30.74 -27.22
C LEU A 370 14.51 31.86 -27.40
N ASP A 371 15.37 31.73 -28.41
CA ASP A 371 16.16 32.86 -28.87
C ASP A 371 15.25 33.94 -29.47
N ASN A 372 15.69 35.20 -29.47
CA ASN A 372 14.90 36.33 -29.99
C ASN A 372 14.45 36.11 -31.44
N GLU A 373 15.25 35.45 -32.25
CA GLU A 373 14.91 35.14 -33.64
C GLU A 373 13.81 34.07 -33.73
N GLN A 374 13.92 33.00 -32.93
CA GLN A 374 12.89 31.95 -32.83
C GLN A 374 11.57 32.49 -32.26
N LEU A 375 11.66 33.40 -31.29
CA LEU A 375 10.50 34.07 -30.71
C LEU A 375 9.76 34.89 -31.76
N ARG A 376 10.48 35.70 -32.55
CA ARG A 376 9.91 36.48 -33.67
C ARG A 376 9.27 35.60 -34.72
N GLN A 377 9.91 34.50 -35.11
CA GLN A 377 9.34 33.55 -36.06
C GLN A 377 8.04 32.92 -35.54
N ARG A 378 8.00 32.56 -34.26
CA ARG A 378 6.81 31.97 -33.63
C ARG A 378 5.67 32.98 -33.48
N ILE A 379 5.99 34.24 -33.16
CA ILE A 379 5.03 35.35 -33.16
C ILE A 379 4.43 35.53 -34.55
N ALA A 380 5.26 35.61 -35.59
CA ALA A 380 4.80 35.77 -36.97
C ALA A 380 3.91 34.59 -37.42
N GLN A 381 4.27 33.35 -37.07
CA GLN A 381 3.43 32.18 -37.32
C GLN A 381 2.08 32.26 -36.61
N ILE A 382 2.05 32.73 -35.35
CA ILE A 382 0.80 32.90 -34.59
C ILE A 382 -0.06 34.00 -35.22
N GLU A 383 0.52 35.13 -35.63
CA GLU A 383 -0.21 36.20 -36.33
C GLU A 383 -0.80 35.74 -37.67
N GLU A 384 -0.14 34.79 -38.33
CA GLU A 384 -0.64 34.21 -39.58
C GLU A 384 -1.70 33.12 -39.36
N THR A 385 -1.61 32.38 -38.26
CA THR A 385 -2.52 31.25 -38.00
C THR A 385 -3.80 31.71 -37.28
N ASP A 386 -3.71 32.73 -36.43
CA ASP A 386 -4.81 33.20 -35.59
C ASP A 386 -5.61 34.34 -36.27
N PRO A 387 -6.88 34.09 -36.66
CA PRO A 387 -7.71 35.08 -37.34
C PRO A 387 -8.05 36.30 -36.45
N GLU A 388 -8.09 36.16 -35.12
CA GLU A 388 -8.42 37.27 -34.23
C GLU A 388 -7.26 38.26 -34.07
N ILE A 389 -6.02 37.76 -34.02
CA ILE A 389 -4.82 38.59 -33.90
C ILE A 389 -4.56 39.33 -35.21
N ARG A 390 -4.76 38.67 -36.35
CA ARG A 390 -4.69 39.30 -37.68
C ARG A 390 -5.69 40.45 -37.81
N ALA A 391 -6.93 40.27 -37.32
CA ALA A 391 -7.96 41.31 -37.36
C ALA A 391 -7.61 42.54 -36.50
N ARG A 392 -6.76 42.40 -35.49
CA ARG A 392 -6.28 43.49 -34.62
C ARG A 392 -5.02 44.20 -35.15
N GLY A 393 -4.44 43.75 -36.27
CA GLY A 393 -3.24 44.34 -36.85
C GLY A 393 -1.93 43.88 -36.21
N GLY A 394 -1.91 42.71 -35.56
CA GLY A 394 -0.74 42.11 -34.92
C GLY A 394 -0.72 42.24 -33.39
N MET A 395 0.17 41.50 -32.75
CA MET A 395 0.50 41.69 -31.33
C MET A 395 1.51 42.82 -31.25
N GLY A 396 1.08 44.05 -30.93
CA GLY A 396 2.02 45.15 -30.73
C GLY A 396 2.99 44.85 -29.58
N ILE A 397 4.22 44.45 -29.90
CA ILE A 397 5.31 44.17 -28.95
C ILE A 397 6.47 45.12 -29.19
#